data_AF-A0A1A8WSE9-F1
#
_entry.id   AF-A0A1A8WSE9-F1
#
_cell.length_a   1.000
_cell.length_b   1.000
_cell.length_c   1.000
_cell.angle_alpha   90.00
_cell.angle_beta   90.00
_cell.angle_gamma   90.00
#
_symmetry.space_group_name_H-M   'P 1'
#
loop_
_entity.id
_entity.type
_entity.pdbx_description
1 polymer ?
#
loop_
_entity_poly.entity_id
_entity_poly.type
_entity_poly.pdbx_seq_one_letter_code
_entity_poly.pdbx_strand_id
1 'polypeptide(L)'
;MEDEDAYHYIEGEDYYPYISSFSEYLENFNEVISGSVTNETYTQYCDNFYKTKFGNNDNFLSSCKKVAKYLNHLNKDELTTERFNRCKHLNYLLNSNEEYNTIPNYNTSHLLDAYEELTKKINHSCFYHIKKINEDTLRKLKDINNMHEYFNKIKDNSTSCSTECCSHASSCTKIYDSYITSCSVDSTDHLCNELVNFKSEYDNLMQSIECEGVSKILTPPKEHYSSITILIPLIIILVISIFSFIFYKFTPLGSWLNLQIAKKKKIWNYLQKESPLLYNSNSGKLPSHINTYNIEYQSNRNQ
;
A
#
# COMPACT_ATOMS: atom_id res chain seq x y z
N MET A 1 -8.38 -24.65 6.79
CA MET A 1 -8.03 -24.02 5.51
C MET A 1 -8.69 -22.67 5.63
N GLU A 2 -7.89 -21.71 6.13
CA GLU A 2 -8.32 -20.36 6.45
C GLU A 2 -8.64 -19.65 5.14
N ASP A 3 -9.79 -18.99 5.10
CA ASP A 3 -10.20 -18.15 3.98
C ASP A 3 -9.18 -17.00 3.85
N GLU A 4 -8.42 -17.04 2.76
CA GLU A 4 -7.47 -16.01 2.35
C GLU A 4 -8.17 -14.64 2.23
N ASP A 5 -7.50 -13.64 2.82
CA ASP A 5 -7.80 -12.22 2.81
C ASP A 5 -8.51 -11.72 1.54
N ALA A 6 -9.83 -11.57 1.61
CA ALA A 6 -10.56 -10.82 0.62
C ALA A 6 -10.13 -9.34 0.72
N TYR A 7 -9.34 -8.89 -0.25
CA TYR A 7 -8.92 -7.49 -0.38
C TYR A 7 -10.14 -6.56 -0.27
N HIS A 8 -10.25 -5.84 0.84
CA HIS A 8 -11.35 -4.93 1.10
C HIS A 8 -11.18 -3.69 0.22
N TYR A 9 -11.77 -3.72 -0.98
CA TYR A 9 -11.75 -2.59 -1.91
C TYR A 9 -12.50 -1.39 -1.31
N ILE A 10 -11.80 -0.26 -1.14
CA ILE A 10 -12.37 1.00 -0.67
C ILE A 10 -12.52 1.92 -1.88
N GLU A 11 -13.77 2.29 -2.20
CA GLU A 11 -14.07 3.20 -3.32
C GLU A 11 -13.35 4.55 -3.13
N GLY A 12 -12.62 4.98 -4.17
CA GLY A 12 -11.89 6.24 -4.19
C GLY A 12 -10.40 6.15 -3.89
N GLU A 13 -9.90 5.05 -3.30
CA GLU A 13 -8.45 4.93 -3.01
C GLU A 13 -7.61 4.79 -4.29
N ASP A 14 -8.15 4.18 -5.33
CA ASP A 14 -7.49 4.03 -6.62
C ASP A 14 -7.54 5.31 -7.50
N TYR A 15 -7.89 6.45 -6.90
CA TYR A 15 -7.96 7.75 -7.57
C TYR A 15 -6.67 8.56 -7.35
N TYR A 16 -5.98 8.38 -6.22
CA TYR A 16 -4.75 9.11 -5.89
C TYR A 16 -3.69 9.08 -6.99
N PRO A 17 -3.40 7.94 -7.67
CA PRO A 17 -2.36 7.90 -8.70
C PRO A 17 -2.61 8.79 -9.93
N TYR A 18 -3.81 9.37 -10.05
CA TYR A 18 -4.23 10.20 -11.17
C TYR A 18 -4.75 11.57 -10.71
N ILE A 19 -4.64 11.87 -9.41
CA ILE A 19 -5.27 13.05 -8.83
C ILE A 19 -4.60 14.35 -9.27
N SER A 20 -3.31 14.29 -9.62
CA SER A 20 -2.57 15.40 -10.24
C SER A 20 -3.17 15.87 -11.56
N SER A 21 -3.88 15.00 -12.29
CA SER A 21 -4.59 15.31 -13.54
C SER A 21 -6.00 15.85 -13.33
N PHE A 22 -6.53 15.89 -12.09
CA PHE A 22 -7.91 16.31 -11.85
C PHE A 22 -8.18 17.75 -12.27
N SER A 23 -7.20 18.66 -12.15
CA SER A 23 -7.36 20.04 -12.62
C SER A 23 -7.59 20.11 -14.13
N GLU A 24 -6.82 19.35 -14.91
CA GLU A 24 -6.98 19.26 -16.36
C GLU A 24 -8.35 18.63 -16.72
N TYR A 25 -8.74 17.57 -16.01
CA TYR A 25 -10.03 16.93 -16.21
C TYR A 25 -11.21 17.84 -15.86
N LEU A 26 -11.06 18.71 -14.85
CA LEU A 26 -12.04 19.72 -14.47
C LEU A 26 -12.16 20.81 -15.53
N GLU A 27 -11.05 21.30 -16.08
CA GLU A 27 -11.05 22.25 -17.20
C GLU A 27 -11.77 21.66 -18.41
N ASN A 28 -11.42 20.43 -18.80
CA ASN A 28 -12.09 19.72 -19.90
C ASN A 28 -13.59 19.52 -19.63
N PHE A 29 -13.95 19.14 -18.41
CA PHE A 29 -15.36 19.03 -18.01
C PHE A 29 -16.10 20.35 -18.21
N ASN A 30 -15.54 21.46 -17.70
CA ASN A 30 -16.13 22.81 -17.78
C ASN A 30 -16.26 23.31 -19.23
N GLU A 31 -15.25 23.08 -20.06
CA GLU A 31 -15.30 23.40 -21.49
C GLU A 31 -16.43 22.63 -22.18
N VAL A 32 -16.52 21.33 -21.94
CA VAL A 32 -17.54 20.47 -22.54
C VAL A 32 -18.93 20.91 -22.09
N ILE A 33 -19.17 21.18 -20.81
CA ILE A 33 -20.51 21.53 -20.34
C ILE A 33 -20.96 22.93 -20.79
N SER A 34 -20.03 23.86 -21.02
CA SER A 34 -20.32 25.22 -21.47
C SER A 34 -20.59 25.36 -22.98
N GLY A 35 -20.11 24.42 -23.81
CA GLY A 35 -20.35 24.43 -25.26
C GLY A 35 -21.84 24.44 -25.67
N SER A 36 -22.16 24.74 -26.93
CA SER A 36 -23.54 24.71 -27.41
C SER A 36 -24.11 23.28 -27.43
N VAL A 37 -25.40 23.15 -27.10
CA VAL A 37 -26.11 21.86 -27.10
C VAL A 37 -26.51 21.53 -28.54
N THR A 38 -25.85 20.57 -29.17
CA THR A 38 -26.48 19.84 -30.27
C THR A 38 -27.51 18.93 -29.66
N ASN A 39 -28.78 19.10 -30.06
CA ASN A 39 -29.93 18.39 -29.53
C ASN A 39 -29.68 16.87 -29.55
N GLU A 40 -29.41 16.30 -28.39
CA GLU A 40 -28.87 14.96 -28.28
C GLU A 40 -29.76 14.11 -27.37
N THR A 41 -30.16 12.94 -27.88
CA THR A 41 -31.05 11.94 -27.27
C THR A 41 -30.71 11.63 -25.80
N TYR A 42 -29.45 11.80 -25.40
CA TYR A 42 -28.94 11.52 -24.05
C TYR A 42 -29.54 12.43 -22.98
N THR A 43 -29.90 13.68 -23.32
CA THR A 43 -30.51 14.62 -22.36
C THR A 43 -31.98 14.31 -22.08
N GLN A 44 -32.65 13.56 -22.95
CA GLN A 44 -34.06 13.16 -22.78
C GLN A 44 -34.26 12.27 -21.56
N TYR A 45 -33.25 11.46 -21.20
CA TYR A 45 -33.29 10.67 -19.97
C TYR A 45 -33.35 11.56 -18.73
N CYS A 46 -32.66 12.71 -18.74
CA CYS A 46 -32.74 13.69 -17.66
C CYS A 46 -34.15 14.29 -17.55
N ASP A 47 -34.79 14.65 -18.67
CA ASP A 47 -36.17 15.15 -18.65
C ASP A 47 -37.15 14.11 -18.10
N ASN A 48 -36.92 12.83 -18.39
CA ASN A 48 -37.71 11.74 -17.81
C ASN A 48 -37.48 11.61 -16.30
N PHE A 49 -36.23 11.60 -15.83
CA PHE A 49 -35.91 11.51 -14.40
C PHE A 49 -36.42 12.71 -13.61
N TYR A 50 -36.29 13.90 -14.18
CA TYR A 50 -36.86 15.15 -13.66
C TYR A 50 -38.35 15.01 -13.34
N LYS A 51 -39.15 14.45 -14.26
CA LYS A 51 -40.60 14.26 -14.06
C LYS A 51 -40.94 13.10 -13.12
N THR A 52 -40.23 11.99 -13.26
CA THR A 52 -40.63 10.70 -12.66
C THR A 52 -40.00 10.41 -11.29
N LYS A 53 -38.83 10.99 -11.00
CA LYS A 53 -38.04 10.70 -9.78
C LYS A 53 -37.74 11.94 -8.95
N PHE A 54 -37.60 13.09 -9.60
CA PHE A 54 -37.13 14.33 -8.97
C PHE A 54 -38.18 15.43 -8.89
N GLY A 55 -39.48 15.10 -9.02
CA GLY A 55 -40.57 16.02 -8.70
C GLY A 55 -40.53 17.36 -9.44
N ASN A 56 -40.01 17.40 -10.67
CA ASN A 56 -39.76 18.60 -11.44
C ASN A 56 -38.75 19.57 -10.79
N ASN A 57 -37.68 19.04 -10.18
CA ASN A 57 -36.59 19.83 -9.60
C ASN A 57 -35.61 20.33 -10.68
N ASP A 58 -35.64 21.64 -10.95
CA ASP A 58 -34.83 22.26 -12.01
C ASP A 58 -33.32 22.19 -11.74
N ASN A 59 -32.89 22.17 -10.47
CA ASN A 59 -31.48 22.01 -10.11
C ASN A 59 -30.98 20.63 -10.55
N PHE A 60 -31.74 19.56 -10.24
CA PHE A 60 -31.40 18.22 -10.73
C PHE A 60 -31.38 18.16 -12.26
N LEU A 61 -32.36 18.76 -12.93
CA LEU A 61 -32.40 18.75 -14.40
C LEU A 61 -31.16 19.41 -15.01
N SER A 62 -30.75 20.55 -14.48
CA SER A 62 -29.54 21.28 -14.88
C SER A 62 -28.30 20.41 -14.70
N SER A 63 -28.10 19.87 -13.49
CA SER A 63 -26.95 19.02 -13.14
C SER A 63 -26.91 17.74 -13.98
N CYS A 64 -28.04 17.06 -14.14
CA CYS A 64 -28.16 15.87 -14.99
C CYS A 64 -27.79 16.15 -16.44
N LYS A 65 -28.26 17.27 -17.02
CA LYS A 65 -27.94 17.63 -18.40
C LYS A 65 -26.44 17.87 -18.61
N LYS A 66 -25.76 18.50 -17.65
CA LYS A 66 -24.30 18.68 -17.67
C LYS A 66 -23.57 17.33 -17.64
N VAL A 67 -23.97 16.43 -16.74
CA VAL A 67 -23.40 15.07 -16.63
C VAL A 67 -23.62 14.26 -17.91
N ALA A 68 -24.85 14.25 -18.44
CA ALA A 68 -25.19 13.54 -19.67
C ALA A 68 -24.35 14.02 -20.86
N LYS A 69 -24.13 15.34 -20.96
CA LYS A 69 -23.32 15.94 -22.00
C LYS A 69 -21.85 15.55 -21.91
N TYR A 70 -21.28 15.57 -20.70
CA TYR A 70 -19.90 15.15 -20.50
C TYR A 70 -19.70 13.66 -20.82
N LEU A 71 -20.61 12.80 -20.36
CA LEU A 71 -20.59 11.38 -20.71
C LEU A 71 -20.66 11.17 -22.24
N ASN A 72 -21.49 11.92 -22.96
CA ASN A 72 -21.52 11.81 -24.41
C ASN A 72 -20.19 12.23 -25.07
N HIS A 73 -19.53 13.26 -24.54
CA HIS A 73 -18.19 13.65 -25.01
C HIS A 73 -17.18 12.51 -24.81
N LEU A 74 -17.14 11.93 -23.60
CA LEU A 74 -16.24 10.81 -23.30
C LEU A 74 -16.50 9.57 -24.16
N ASN A 75 -17.75 9.32 -24.59
CA ASN A 75 -18.11 8.22 -25.48
C ASN A 75 -17.44 8.30 -26.87
N LYS A 76 -17.04 9.49 -27.34
CA LYS A 76 -16.40 9.68 -28.65
C LYS A 76 -14.95 9.22 -28.70
N ASP A 77 -14.29 9.10 -27.55
CA ASP A 77 -12.92 8.61 -27.47
C ASP A 77 -12.84 7.09 -27.74
N GLU A 78 -11.64 6.50 -27.75
CA GLU A 78 -11.51 5.04 -27.64
C GLU A 78 -11.68 4.61 -26.16
N LEU A 79 -11.93 3.32 -25.92
CA LEU A 79 -11.92 2.76 -24.55
C LEU A 79 -10.48 2.73 -24.01
N THR A 80 -9.99 3.88 -23.54
CA THR A 80 -8.62 4.07 -23.07
C THR A 80 -8.56 4.16 -21.54
N THR A 81 -7.36 3.94 -20.98
CA THR A 81 -7.07 4.23 -19.56
C THR A 81 -7.46 5.66 -19.19
N GLU A 82 -7.21 6.60 -20.09
CA GLU A 82 -7.56 8.02 -19.94
C GLU A 82 -9.08 8.22 -19.74
N ARG A 83 -9.93 7.52 -20.52
CA ARG A 83 -11.37 7.55 -20.31
C ARG A 83 -11.76 7.08 -18.91
N PHE A 84 -11.17 5.97 -18.43
CA PHE A 84 -11.48 5.46 -17.10
C PHE A 84 -11.07 6.44 -16.00
N ASN A 85 -9.92 7.10 -16.15
CA ASN A 85 -9.47 8.14 -15.22
C ASN A 85 -10.43 9.34 -15.20
N ARG A 86 -10.95 9.76 -16.36
CA ARG A 86 -11.98 10.79 -16.45
C ARG A 86 -13.32 10.35 -15.85
N CYS A 87 -13.69 9.07 -15.94
CA CYS A 87 -14.86 8.52 -15.23
C CYS A 87 -14.68 8.60 -13.71
N LYS A 88 -13.49 8.28 -13.18
CA LYS A 88 -13.17 8.42 -11.75
C LYS A 88 -13.27 9.89 -11.31
N HIS A 89 -12.69 10.80 -12.10
CA HIS A 89 -12.81 12.23 -11.85
C HIS A 89 -14.27 12.71 -11.87
N LEU A 90 -15.08 12.25 -12.83
CA LEU A 90 -16.52 12.53 -12.84
C LEU A 90 -17.18 12.04 -11.54
N ASN A 91 -16.91 10.80 -11.10
CA ASN A 91 -17.44 10.31 -9.83
C ASN A 91 -16.98 11.15 -8.63
N TYR A 92 -15.72 11.58 -8.60
CA TYR A 92 -15.23 12.53 -7.60
C TYR A 92 -16.05 13.83 -7.61
N LEU A 93 -16.31 14.44 -8.77
CA LEU A 93 -17.15 15.65 -8.87
C LEU A 93 -18.57 15.41 -8.35
N LEU A 94 -19.19 14.29 -8.74
CA LEU A 94 -20.54 13.92 -8.30
C LEU A 94 -20.64 13.69 -6.79
N ASN A 95 -19.54 13.33 -6.14
CA ASN A 95 -19.47 13.16 -4.69
C ASN A 95 -19.04 14.44 -3.96
N SER A 96 -18.24 15.31 -4.59
CA SER A 96 -17.54 16.42 -3.92
C SER A 96 -18.18 17.79 -4.10
N ASN A 97 -18.82 18.05 -5.23
CA ASN A 97 -19.30 19.36 -5.65
C ASN A 97 -20.80 19.53 -5.36
N GLU A 98 -21.14 20.63 -4.67
CA GLU A 98 -22.48 20.96 -4.19
C GLU A 98 -23.53 21.06 -5.31
N GLU A 99 -23.11 21.44 -6.52
CA GLU A 99 -23.99 21.50 -7.69
C GLU A 99 -24.57 20.11 -8.05
N TYR A 100 -23.83 19.04 -7.77
CA TYR A 100 -24.21 17.67 -8.14
C TYR A 100 -24.73 16.86 -6.95
N ASN A 101 -24.19 17.09 -5.75
CA ASN A 101 -24.44 16.24 -4.57
C ASN A 101 -25.41 16.83 -3.54
N THR A 102 -25.76 18.13 -3.66
CA THR A 102 -26.55 18.89 -2.68
C THR A 102 -27.81 19.47 -3.33
N ILE A 103 -28.63 18.59 -3.92
CA ILE A 103 -29.94 18.98 -4.47
C ILE A 103 -30.98 18.98 -3.34
N PRO A 104 -31.76 20.07 -3.14
CA PRO A 104 -32.74 20.15 -2.07
C PRO A 104 -33.73 18.97 -2.08
N ASN A 105 -33.99 18.40 -0.91
CA ASN A 105 -34.87 17.25 -0.66
C ASN A 105 -34.36 15.88 -1.15
N TYR A 106 -33.13 15.81 -1.69
CA TYR A 106 -32.52 14.56 -2.14
C TYR A 106 -31.18 14.34 -1.46
N ASN A 107 -30.95 13.13 -0.96
CA ASN A 107 -29.65 12.76 -0.41
C ASN A 107 -28.67 12.39 -1.54
N THR A 108 -27.38 12.44 -1.23
CA THR A 108 -26.31 12.16 -2.20
C THR A 108 -26.39 10.77 -2.82
N SER A 109 -26.77 9.74 -2.05
CA SER A 109 -26.94 8.38 -2.58
C SER A 109 -28.00 8.31 -3.68
N HIS A 110 -29.17 8.92 -3.46
CA HIS A 110 -30.23 8.95 -4.45
C HIS A 110 -29.85 9.72 -5.72
N LEU A 111 -29.05 10.79 -5.58
CA LEU A 111 -28.49 11.52 -6.72
C LEU A 111 -27.50 10.66 -7.51
N LEU A 112 -26.58 9.98 -6.83
CA LEU A 112 -25.61 9.08 -7.45
C LEU A 112 -26.29 7.90 -8.16
N ASP A 113 -27.32 7.29 -7.56
CA ASP A 113 -28.11 6.22 -8.18
C ASP A 113 -28.73 6.69 -9.51
N ALA A 114 -29.21 7.94 -9.56
CA ALA A 114 -29.76 8.50 -10.78
C ALA A 114 -28.69 8.77 -11.85
N TYR A 115 -27.52 9.27 -11.47
CA TYR A 115 -26.40 9.44 -12.40
C TYR A 115 -25.85 8.09 -12.90
N GLU A 116 -25.80 7.07 -12.05
CA GLU A 116 -25.41 5.72 -12.44
C GLU A 116 -26.42 5.14 -13.43
N GLU A 117 -27.73 5.26 -13.14
CA GLU A 117 -28.79 4.78 -14.04
C GLU A 117 -28.80 5.52 -15.39
N LEU A 118 -28.59 6.84 -15.38
CA LEU A 118 -28.41 7.62 -16.60
C LEU A 118 -27.28 7.02 -17.45
N THR A 119 -26.13 6.78 -16.82
CA THR A 119 -24.91 6.27 -17.46
C THR A 119 -25.12 4.86 -18.04
N LYS A 120 -25.87 4.00 -17.33
CA LYS A 120 -26.32 2.68 -17.84
C LYS A 120 -27.25 2.82 -19.04
N LYS A 121 -28.24 3.72 -18.98
CA LYS A 121 -29.22 3.92 -20.07
C LYS A 121 -28.60 4.44 -21.37
N ILE A 122 -27.53 5.23 -21.28
CA ILE A 122 -26.75 5.68 -22.43
C ILE A 122 -25.63 4.69 -22.82
N ASN A 123 -25.58 3.52 -22.17
CA ASN A 123 -24.63 2.44 -22.42
C ASN A 123 -23.14 2.88 -22.34
N HIS A 124 -22.80 3.74 -21.37
CA HIS A 124 -21.45 4.25 -21.20
C HIS A 124 -20.70 3.52 -20.08
N SER A 125 -19.47 3.09 -20.33
CA SER A 125 -18.62 2.38 -19.35
C SER A 125 -18.37 3.09 -18.01
N CYS A 126 -18.60 4.40 -17.86
CA CYS A 126 -18.42 5.10 -16.59
C CYS A 126 -19.37 4.58 -15.50
N PHE A 127 -20.43 3.84 -15.84
CA PHE A 127 -21.38 3.35 -14.86
C PHE A 127 -20.72 2.46 -13.79
N TYR A 128 -19.60 1.80 -14.10
CA TYR A 128 -18.85 1.00 -13.12
C TYR A 128 -18.19 1.85 -12.03
N HIS A 129 -17.95 3.14 -12.30
CA HIS A 129 -17.26 4.08 -11.42
C HIS A 129 -18.19 5.02 -10.67
N ILE A 130 -19.43 5.25 -11.13
CA ILE A 130 -20.36 6.17 -10.47
C ILE A 130 -20.94 5.51 -9.21
N LYS A 131 -20.35 5.83 -8.06
CA LYS A 131 -20.66 5.23 -6.76
C LYS A 131 -20.39 6.22 -5.64
N LYS A 132 -21.03 5.98 -4.49
CA LYS A 132 -20.76 6.75 -3.28
C LYS A 132 -19.35 6.50 -2.77
N ILE A 133 -18.55 7.55 -2.69
CA ILE A 133 -17.27 7.54 -1.99
C ILE A 133 -17.57 7.75 -0.50
N ASN A 134 -16.95 6.96 0.36
CA ASN A 134 -17.14 7.14 1.80
C ASN A 134 -16.59 8.50 2.24
N GLU A 135 -17.11 9.05 3.34
CA GLU A 135 -16.81 10.43 3.76
C GLU A 135 -15.32 10.65 4.09
N ASP A 136 -14.63 9.66 4.68
CA ASP A 136 -13.22 9.79 5.03
C ASP A 136 -12.32 9.79 3.78
N THR A 137 -12.55 8.87 2.85
CA THR A 137 -11.85 8.81 1.56
C THR A 137 -12.14 10.05 0.74
N LEU A 138 -13.39 10.51 0.69
CA LEU A 138 -13.75 11.74 -0.04
C LEU A 138 -13.06 12.97 0.55
N ARG A 139 -12.99 13.08 1.89
CA ARG A 139 -12.28 14.16 2.57
C ARG A 139 -10.78 14.16 2.21
N LYS A 140 -10.13 12.99 2.26
CA LYS A 140 -8.72 12.85 1.88
C LYS A 140 -8.50 13.20 0.39
N LEU A 141 -9.36 12.72 -0.51
CA LEU A 141 -9.30 13.10 -1.93
C LEU A 141 -9.41 14.60 -2.13
N LYS A 142 -10.34 15.28 -1.42
CA LYS A 142 -10.47 16.74 -1.47
C LYS A 142 -9.19 17.43 -0.99
N ASP A 143 -8.62 17.00 0.13
CA ASP A 143 -7.40 17.60 0.67
C ASP A 143 -6.23 17.46 -0.32
N ILE A 144 -6.02 16.26 -0.87
CA ILE A 144 -4.93 16.02 -1.83
C ILE A 144 -5.17 16.74 -3.16
N ASN A 145 -6.40 16.76 -3.68
CA ASN A 145 -6.72 17.58 -4.85
C ASN A 145 -6.41 19.07 -4.61
N ASN A 146 -6.80 19.61 -3.45
CA ASN A 146 -6.48 21.00 -3.08
C ASN A 146 -4.96 21.24 -2.98
N MET A 147 -4.18 20.26 -2.50
CA MET A 147 -2.73 20.31 -2.47
C MET A 147 -2.16 20.47 -3.90
N HIS A 148 -2.65 19.71 -4.87
CA HIS A 148 -2.25 19.85 -6.28
C HIS A 148 -2.71 21.18 -6.89
N GLU A 149 -3.91 21.67 -6.55
CA GLU A 149 -4.36 22.99 -7.01
C GLU A 149 -3.45 24.12 -6.51
N TYR A 150 -3.04 24.07 -5.23
CA TYR A 150 -2.04 25.02 -4.72
C TYR A 150 -0.70 24.86 -5.43
N PHE A 151 -0.26 23.63 -5.68
CA PHE A 151 0.98 23.38 -6.39
C PHE A 151 0.98 23.94 -7.83
N ASN A 152 -0.12 23.76 -8.56
CA ASN A 152 -0.28 24.32 -9.90
C ASN A 152 -0.21 25.85 -9.89
N LYS A 153 -0.83 26.51 -8.90
CA LYS A 153 -0.73 27.98 -8.75
C LYS A 153 0.69 28.46 -8.46
N ILE A 154 1.54 27.65 -7.83
CA ILE A 154 2.97 27.96 -7.65
C ILE A 154 3.69 27.83 -8.99
N LYS A 155 3.42 26.74 -9.73
CA LYS A 155 4.02 26.47 -11.04
C LYS A 155 3.77 27.62 -12.04
N ASP A 156 2.55 28.15 -12.05
CA ASP A 156 2.15 29.27 -12.91
C ASP A 156 2.91 30.58 -12.57
N ASN A 157 3.38 30.72 -11.32
CA ASN A 157 4.10 31.91 -10.82
C ASN A 157 5.61 31.68 -10.63
N SER A 158 6.17 30.61 -11.19
CA SER A 158 7.53 30.12 -10.91
C SER A 158 8.69 31.08 -11.24
N THR A 159 8.46 32.15 -12.01
CA THR A 159 9.49 33.15 -12.38
C THR A 159 9.64 34.30 -11.39
N SER A 160 8.61 34.60 -10.59
CA SER A 160 8.67 35.59 -9.50
C SER A 160 7.57 35.30 -8.49
N CYS A 161 7.89 34.47 -7.49
CA CYS A 161 6.90 34.08 -6.48
C CYS A 161 6.55 35.27 -5.57
N SER A 162 5.30 35.71 -5.64
CA SER A 162 4.72 36.75 -4.80
C SER A 162 4.40 36.24 -3.39
N THR A 163 3.97 37.14 -2.49
CA THR A 163 3.41 36.76 -1.17
C THR A 163 2.26 35.76 -1.30
N GLU A 164 1.40 35.92 -2.31
CA GLU A 164 0.29 35.01 -2.57
C GLU A 164 0.80 33.63 -3.02
N CYS A 165 1.77 33.58 -3.92
CA CYS A 165 2.43 32.33 -4.32
C CYS A 165 3.05 31.60 -3.11
N CYS A 166 3.73 32.32 -2.20
CA CYS A 166 4.25 31.70 -0.96
C CYS A 166 3.15 31.22 -0.01
N SER A 167 1.98 31.88 0.01
CA SER A 167 0.83 31.40 0.77
C SER A 167 0.28 30.08 0.21
N HIS A 168 0.31 29.89 -1.11
CA HIS A 168 -0.02 28.62 -1.76
C HIS A 168 1.01 27.55 -1.42
N ALA A 169 2.30 27.86 -1.47
CA ALA A 169 3.35 26.94 -1.07
C ALA A 169 3.19 26.49 0.39
N SER A 170 2.94 27.41 1.32
CA SER A 170 2.66 27.09 2.72
C SER A 170 1.41 26.22 2.91
N SER A 171 0.34 26.49 2.16
CA SER A 171 -0.89 25.68 2.22
C SER A 171 -0.67 24.27 1.67
N CYS A 172 0.08 24.17 0.57
CA CYS A 172 0.47 22.92 -0.05
C CYS A 172 1.30 22.04 0.90
N THR A 173 2.38 22.58 1.50
CA THR A 173 3.22 21.81 2.43
C THR A 173 2.45 21.38 3.68
N LYS A 174 1.56 22.23 4.18
CA LYS A 174 0.74 21.89 5.35
C LYS A 174 -0.16 20.68 5.11
N ILE A 175 -0.77 20.58 3.92
CA ILE A 175 -1.59 19.41 3.57
C ILE A 175 -0.69 18.18 3.45
N TYR A 176 0.42 18.28 2.71
CA TYR A 176 1.37 17.19 2.55
C TYR A 176 1.84 16.62 3.92
N ASP A 177 2.29 17.50 4.83
CA ASP A 177 2.81 17.12 6.14
C ASP A 177 1.76 16.43 7.02
N SER A 178 0.48 16.77 6.83
CA SER A 178 -0.62 16.15 7.58
C SER A 178 -0.83 14.67 7.24
N TYR A 179 -0.40 14.24 6.05
CA TYR A 179 -0.59 12.87 5.56
C TYR A 179 0.70 12.04 5.54
N ILE A 180 1.83 12.63 5.12
CA ILE A 180 3.08 11.90 4.91
C ILE A 180 3.62 11.22 6.18
N THR A 181 3.34 11.80 7.36
CA THR A 181 3.83 11.27 8.64
C THR A 181 3.26 9.88 8.97
N SER A 182 2.16 9.49 8.34
CA SER A 182 1.58 8.14 8.46
C SER A 182 2.11 7.16 7.41
N CYS A 183 2.85 7.63 6.41
CA CYS A 183 3.39 6.81 5.33
C CYS A 183 4.74 6.19 5.67
N SER A 184 4.99 5.02 5.09
CA SER A 184 6.29 4.34 5.07
C SER A 184 6.85 4.27 3.65
N VAL A 185 8.18 4.13 3.55
CA VAL A 185 8.90 4.03 2.26
C VAL A 185 8.44 2.83 1.42
N ASP A 186 8.01 1.75 2.07
CA ASP A 186 7.56 0.48 1.47
C ASP A 186 6.03 0.38 1.36
N SER A 187 5.31 1.48 1.59
CA SER A 187 3.84 1.48 1.57
C SER A 187 3.29 1.16 0.19
N THR A 188 2.35 0.22 0.12
CA THR A 188 1.55 -0.05 -1.09
C THR A 188 0.30 0.83 -1.16
N ASP A 189 0.05 1.66 -0.15
CA ASP A 189 -1.09 2.57 -0.09
C ASP A 189 -1.01 3.60 -1.22
N HIS A 190 -2.11 3.77 -1.97
CA HIS A 190 -2.15 4.64 -3.13
C HIS A 190 -1.93 6.12 -2.78
N LEU A 191 -2.42 6.58 -1.63
CA LEU A 191 -2.18 7.94 -1.15
C LEU A 191 -0.71 8.16 -0.83
N CYS A 192 -0.08 7.24 -0.10
CA CYS A 192 1.34 7.33 0.22
C CYS A 192 2.22 7.35 -1.02
N ASN A 193 1.91 6.50 -2.02
CA ASN A 193 2.62 6.50 -3.29
C ASN A 193 2.48 7.84 -4.04
N GLU A 194 1.28 8.42 -4.05
CA GLU A 194 1.07 9.75 -4.65
C GLU A 194 1.88 10.83 -3.93
N LEU A 195 1.90 10.84 -2.59
CA LEU A 195 2.68 11.81 -1.83
C LEU A 195 4.19 11.68 -2.08
N VAL A 196 4.70 10.45 -2.20
CA VAL A 196 6.12 10.22 -2.53
C VAL A 196 6.47 10.76 -3.92
N ASN A 197 5.60 10.56 -4.91
CA ASN A 197 5.78 11.11 -6.25
C ASN A 197 5.72 12.64 -6.22
N PHE A 198 4.69 13.19 -5.56
CA PHE A 198 4.50 14.64 -5.41
C PHE A 198 5.71 15.32 -4.78
N LYS A 199 6.32 14.71 -3.76
CA LYS A 199 7.53 15.24 -3.12
C LYS A 199 8.65 15.52 -4.12
N SER A 200 8.88 14.61 -5.06
CA SER A 200 9.90 14.81 -6.11
C SER A 200 9.59 16.05 -6.96
N GLU A 201 8.33 16.22 -7.37
CA GLU A 201 7.90 17.36 -8.18
C GLU A 201 8.03 18.68 -7.42
N TYR A 202 7.58 18.70 -6.17
CA TYR A 202 7.66 19.87 -5.30
C TYR A 202 9.10 20.29 -5.04
N ASP A 203 9.95 19.36 -4.60
CA ASP A 203 11.35 19.65 -4.26
C ASP A 203 12.11 20.22 -5.48
N ASN A 204 11.80 19.74 -6.68
CA ASN A 204 12.40 20.25 -7.91
C ASN A 204 11.93 21.68 -8.23
N LEU A 205 10.62 21.95 -8.13
CA LEU A 205 10.07 23.29 -8.40
C LEU A 205 10.59 24.33 -7.39
N MET A 206 10.64 23.96 -6.12
CA MET A 206 10.93 24.89 -5.03
C MET A 206 12.41 25.21 -4.86
N GLN A 207 13.32 24.51 -5.54
CA GLN A 207 14.75 24.85 -5.54
C GLN A 207 15.02 26.31 -5.94
N SER A 208 14.32 26.79 -6.98
CA SER A 208 14.47 28.14 -7.51
C SER A 208 13.49 29.17 -6.95
N ILE A 209 12.61 28.78 -6.02
CA ILE A 209 11.58 29.65 -5.44
C ILE A 209 11.98 30.04 -4.02
N GLU A 210 11.94 31.34 -3.71
CA GLU A 210 12.21 31.85 -2.37
C GLU A 210 10.91 32.22 -1.67
N CYS A 211 10.61 31.50 -0.58
CA CYS A 211 9.47 31.77 0.30
C CYS A 211 9.90 31.65 1.76
N GLU A 212 9.86 32.76 2.48
CA GLU A 212 10.22 32.77 3.90
C GLU A 212 9.29 31.85 4.70
N GLY A 213 9.87 30.94 5.50
CA GLY A 213 9.12 30.01 6.34
C GLY A 213 8.53 28.79 5.62
N VAL A 214 8.76 28.63 4.30
CA VAL A 214 8.33 27.46 3.54
C VAL A 214 9.54 26.58 3.21
N SER A 215 9.47 25.29 3.51
CA SER A 215 10.56 24.36 3.18
C SER A 215 10.64 24.14 1.67
N LYS A 216 11.87 24.17 1.14
CA LYS A 216 12.17 23.76 -0.25
C LYS A 216 12.24 22.25 -0.42
N ILE A 217 12.43 21.52 0.67
CA ILE A 217 12.55 20.06 0.68
C ILE A 217 11.49 19.52 1.64
N LEU A 218 10.55 18.73 1.13
CA LEU A 218 9.48 18.16 1.97
C LEU A 218 9.98 17.04 2.89
N THR A 219 9.23 16.76 3.94
CA THR A 219 9.50 15.64 4.84
C THR A 219 9.41 14.30 4.08
N PRO A 220 10.40 13.40 4.16
CA PRO A 220 10.29 12.07 3.55
C PRO A 220 9.32 11.17 4.35
N PRO A 221 8.79 10.09 3.73
CA PRO A 221 8.03 9.06 4.48
C PRO A 221 8.94 8.34 5.49
N LYS A 222 8.33 7.65 6.47
CA LYS A 222 9.07 6.90 7.49
C LYS A 222 9.87 5.75 6.89
N GLU A 223 11.15 5.66 7.24
CA GLU A 223 11.95 4.47 6.95
C GLU A 223 11.50 3.31 7.84
N HIS A 224 11.10 2.18 7.24
CA HIS A 224 10.95 0.93 7.96
C HIS A 224 12.26 0.15 7.88
N TYR A 225 12.99 0.02 9.00
CA TYR A 225 14.18 -0.85 9.10
C TYR A 225 13.83 -2.35 9.12
N SER A 226 12.72 -2.76 8.50
CA SER A 226 12.21 -4.14 8.54
C SER A 226 13.15 -5.11 7.82
N SER A 227 13.73 -4.71 6.68
CA SER A 227 14.69 -5.55 5.92
C SER A 227 16.01 -5.77 6.64
N ILE A 228 16.45 -4.80 7.46
CA ILE A 228 17.69 -4.91 8.24
C ILE A 228 17.52 -5.89 9.41
N THR A 229 16.31 -6.01 9.96
CA THR A 229 16.05 -6.81 11.17
C THR A 229 16.14 -8.32 10.91
N ILE A 230 15.88 -8.78 9.68
CA ILE A 230 16.04 -10.19 9.29
C ILE A 230 17.48 -10.49 8.83
N LEU A 231 18.13 -9.51 8.21
CA LEU A 231 19.49 -9.67 7.68
C LEU A 231 20.55 -9.78 8.80
N ILE A 232 20.38 -9.02 9.89
CA ILE A 232 21.32 -9.03 11.02
C ILE A 232 21.45 -10.43 11.66
N PRO A 233 20.37 -11.14 12.04
CA PRO A 233 20.46 -12.50 12.54
C PRO A 233 21.12 -13.47 11.55
N LEU A 234 20.79 -13.37 10.26
CA LEU A 234 21.36 -14.23 9.22
C LEU A 234 22.87 -14.03 9.06
N ILE A 235 23.34 -12.78 9.05
CA ILE A 235 24.76 -12.44 9.00
C ILE A 235 25.46 -12.95 10.27
N ILE A 236 24.88 -12.77 11.45
CA ILE A 236 25.45 -13.26 12.71
C ILE A 236 25.60 -14.79 12.68
N ILE A 237 24.58 -15.53 12.24
CA ILE A 237 24.62 -17.00 12.13
C ILE A 237 25.70 -17.44 11.13
N LEU A 238 25.81 -16.78 9.98
CA LEU A 238 26.83 -17.04 8.97
C LEU A 238 28.24 -16.81 9.53
N VAL A 239 28.46 -15.68 10.20
CA VAL A 239 29.73 -15.31 10.80
C VAL A 239 30.14 -16.32 11.89
N ILE A 240 29.22 -16.68 12.80
CA ILE A 240 29.46 -17.70 13.83
C ILE A 240 29.80 -19.06 13.18
N SER A 241 29.11 -19.43 12.11
CA SER A 241 29.35 -20.70 11.40
C SER A 241 30.74 -20.73 10.76
N ILE A 242 31.16 -19.64 10.12
CA ILE A 242 32.49 -19.49 9.52
C ILE A 242 33.58 -19.54 10.60
N PHE A 243 33.41 -18.79 11.69
CA PHE A 243 34.36 -18.82 12.81
C PHE A 243 34.46 -20.22 13.41
N SER A 244 33.33 -20.90 13.64
CA SER A 244 33.30 -22.28 14.15
C SER A 244 34.04 -23.24 13.23
N PHE A 245 33.89 -23.10 11.92
CA PHE A 245 34.62 -23.90 10.93
C PHE A 245 36.13 -23.63 10.95
N ILE A 246 36.54 -22.36 11.05
CA ILE A 246 37.95 -21.96 11.15
C ILE A 246 38.56 -22.51 12.45
N PHE A 247 37.89 -22.35 13.59
CA PHE A 247 38.36 -22.92 14.86
C PHE A 247 38.47 -24.44 14.80
N TYR A 248 37.48 -25.13 14.21
CA TYR A 248 37.53 -26.57 14.01
C TYR A 248 38.72 -27.01 13.14
N LYS A 249 39.04 -26.28 12.06
CA LYS A 249 40.11 -26.67 11.12
C LYS A 249 41.51 -26.26 11.55
N PHE A 250 41.66 -25.09 12.19
CA PHE A 250 42.95 -24.44 12.41
C PHE A 250 43.38 -24.35 13.90
N THR A 251 42.52 -24.76 14.84
CA THR A 251 42.88 -24.83 16.27
C THR A 251 43.15 -26.29 16.67
N PRO A 252 44.09 -26.59 17.58
CA PRO A 252 44.38 -27.97 18.04
C PRO A 252 43.17 -28.72 18.63
N LEU A 253 42.06 -28.01 18.91
CA LEU A 253 40.76 -28.57 19.25
C LEU A 253 40.18 -29.47 18.15
N GLY A 254 40.42 -29.21 16.87
CA GLY A 254 39.94 -30.06 15.77
C GLY A 254 40.54 -31.45 15.78
N SER A 255 41.86 -31.53 16.02
CA SER A 255 42.55 -32.82 16.18
C SER A 255 42.09 -33.55 17.43
N TRP A 256 41.88 -32.83 18.53
CA TRP A 256 41.34 -33.37 19.79
C TRP A 256 39.90 -33.90 19.64
N LEU A 257 39.00 -33.17 18.97
CA LEU A 257 37.62 -33.59 18.71
C LEU A 257 37.57 -34.81 17.77
N ASN A 258 38.38 -34.82 16.71
CA ASN A 258 38.49 -35.97 15.81
C ASN A 258 38.99 -37.23 16.54
N LEU A 259 39.94 -37.08 17.47
CA LEU A 259 40.37 -38.18 18.35
C LEU A 259 39.23 -38.68 19.23
N GLN A 260 38.41 -37.79 19.80
CA GLN A 260 37.25 -38.19 20.62
C GLN A 260 36.17 -38.89 19.79
N ILE A 261 35.89 -38.38 18.58
CA ILE A 261 34.95 -39.00 17.64
C ILE A 261 35.44 -40.40 17.23
N ALA A 262 36.74 -40.55 16.93
CA ALA A 262 37.35 -41.84 16.61
C ALA A 262 37.27 -42.83 17.78
N LYS A 263 37.51 -42.36 19.02
CA LYS A 263 37.35 -43.17 20.25
C LYS A 263 35.91 -43.65 20.42
N LYS A 264 34.92 -42.75 20.28
CA LYS A 264 33.49 -43.10 20.36
C LYS A 264 33.05 -44.04 19.24
N LYS A 265 33.52 -43.82 18.00
CA LYS A 265 33.25 -44.70 16.85
C LYS A 265 33.86 -46.10 17.04
N LYS A 266 35.05 -46.19 17.64
CA LYS A 266 35.67 -47.48 18.00
C LYS A 266 34.82 -48.22 19.04
N ILE A 267 34.38 -47.53 20.09
CA ILE A 267 33.48 -48.10 21.12
C ILE A 267 32.17 -48.58 20.49
N TRP A 268 31.53 -47.77 19.65
CA TRP A 268 30.31 -48.13 18.93
C TRP A 268 30.49 -49.36 18.05
N ASN A 269 31.59 -49.43 17.29
CA ASN A 269 31.90 -50.59 16.46
C ASN A 269 32.17 -51.85 17.29
N TYR A 270 32.73 -51.74 18.49
CA TYR A 270 32.87 -52.86 19.43
C TYR A 270 31.49 -53.33 19.92
N LEU A 271 30.65 -52.41 20.39
CA LEU A 271 29.29 -52.72 20.86
C LEU A 271 28.42 -53.34 19.75
N GLN A 272 28.54 -52.87 18.52
CA GLN A 272 27.81 -53.41 17.36
C GLN A 272 28.38 -54.73 16.84
N LYS A 273 29.63 -55.07 17.18
CA LYS A 273 30.25 -56.37 16.87
C LYS A 273 30.04 -57.40 17.99
N GLU A 274 29.77 -56.95 19.22
CA GLU A 274 29.33 -57.78 20.35
C GLU A 274 27.80 -58.06 20.34
N SER A 275 26.99 -57.22 19.70
CA SER A 275 25.53 -57.40 19.67
C SER A 275 25.04 -58.70 19.00
N PRO A 276 25.72 -59.33 18.00
CA PRO A 276 25.32 -60.65 17.49
C PRO A 276 25.73 -61.82 18.39
N LEU A 277 26.63 -61.62 19.37
CA LEU A 277 27.19 -62.70 20.21
C LEU A 277 26.49 -62.86 21.56
N LEU A 278 25.59 -61.95 21.94
CA LEU A 278 24.84 -62.02 23.21
C LEU A 278 23.40 -62.55 23.07
N TYR A 279 22.96 -62.96 21.86
CA TYR A 279 21.57 -63.41 21.65
C TYR A 279 21.39 -64.94 21.49
N ASN A 280 22.41 -65.79 21.69
CA ASN A 280 22.20 -67.24 21.68
C ASN A 280 23.04 -67.96 22.74
N SER A 281 22.63 -67.81 24.02
CA SER A 281 22.87 -68.85 25.02
C SER A 281 21.77 -68.79 26.06
N ASN A 282 20.73 -69.62 25.87
CA ASN A 282 19.80 -70.02 26.91
C ASN A 282 19.35 -71.46 26.66
N SER A 283 20.08 -72.42 27.23
CA SER A 283 19.47 -73.51 28.00
C SER A 283 20.58 -74.36 28.66
N GLY A 284 20.78 -74.15 29.96
CA GLY A 284 21.75 -74.94 30.72
C GLY A 284 21.94 -74.43 32.14
N LYS A 285 21.16 -75.02 33.05
CA LYS A 285 21.10 -74.84 34.52
C LYS A 285 22.40 -74.36 35.20
N LEU A 286 22.24 -73.37 36.08
CA LEU A 286 23.22 -72.90 37.06
C LEU A 286 23.37 -73.91 38.22
N PRO A 287 24.60 -74.15 38.74
CA PRO A 287 24.79 -74.47 40.14
C PRO A 287 25.40 -73.28 40.87
N SER A 288 24.73 -72.92 41.95
CA SER A 288 25.16 -72.00 43.00
C SER A 288 26.48 -72.43 43.63
N HIS A 289 27.44 -71.52 43.79
CA HIS A 289 28.17 -71.36 45.06
C HIS A 289 28.94 -70.04 45.10
N ILE A 290 28.75 -69.34 46.21
CA ILE A 290 29.33 -68.05 46.61
C ILE A 290 30.83 -68.23 46.92
N ASN A 291 31.68 -67.26 46.55
CA ASN A 291 32.66 -66.68 47.49
C ASN A 291 33.38 -65.42 46.97
N THR A 292 33.21 -64.37 47.76
CA THR A 292 33.98 -63.15 47.96
C THR A 292 35.49 -63.36 48.11
N TYR A 293 36.29 -62.48 47.49
CA TYR A 293 37.60 -62.08 48.04
C TYR A 293 37.85 -60.58 47.83
N ASN A 294 38.01 -59.88 48.96
CA ASN A 294 38.50 -58.50 49.08
C ASN A 294 40.02 -58.49 48.96
N ILE A 295 40.60 -57.47 48.32
CA ILE A 295 41.99 -57.07 48.57
C ILE A 295 42.04 -55.56 48.79
N GLU A 296 42.69 -55.23 49.90
CA GLU A 296 42.80 -53.97 50.62
C GLU A 296 43.96 -53.12 50.08
N TYR A 297 43.79 -51.79 50.10
CA TYR A 297 44.74 -50.80 49.60
C TYR A 297 45.70 -50.35 50.72
N GLN A 298 47.02 -50.41 50.51
CA GLN A 298 47.98 -49.73 51.37
C GLN A 298 48.43 -48.40 50.76
N SER A 299 48.02 -47.33 51.44
CA SER A 299 48.49 -45.95 51.30
C SER A 299 49.78 -45.78 52.09
N ASN A 300 50.77 -45.08 51.53
CA ASN A 300 51.84 -44.48 52.31
C ASN A 300 52.01 -43.01 51.95
N ARG A 301 52.01 -42.19 53.00
CA ARG A 301 52.03 -40.73 53.03
C ARG A 301 53.37 -40.28 53.62
N ASN A 302 54.06 -39.42 52.86
CA ASN A 302 54.98 -38.33 53.19
C ASN A 302 55.93 -38.44 54.40
N GLN A 303 57.24 -38.23 54.17
CA GLN A 303 57.95 -37.00 54.55
C GLN A 303 59.28 -36.88 53.81
#